data_AF-A0A392RPD8-F1
#
_entry.id   AF-A0A392RPD8-F1
#
_cell.length_a   1.000
_cell.length_b   1.000
_cell.length_c   1.000
_cell.angle_alpha   90.00
_cell.angle_beta   90.00
_cell.angle_gamma   90.00
#
_symmetry.space_group_name_H-M   'P 1'
#
loop_
_entity.id
_entity.type
_entity.pdbx_description
1 polymer ?
#
loop_
_entity_poly.entity_id
_entity_poly.type
_entity_poly.pdbx_seq_one_letter_code
_entity_poly.pdbx_strand_id
1 'polypeptide(L)'
;AKDRKTFTDEIAHLRGQVATQKDQLASSLKEKEEAASQRDVLSGEKAALEEMVEGLQIEVGASYDSGFQFALEQLKIVFPDLDESKLDELDALNKIVDGRLVPFSSDAA
;
A
#
# COMPACT_ATOMS: atom_id res chain seq x y z
N ALA A 1 -34.02 47.27 -41.25
CA ALA A 1 -34.37 47.60 -39.85
C ALA A 1 -34.47 46.36 -38.96
N LYS A 2 -35.10 45.27 -39.44
CA LYS A 2 -35.25 44.00 -38.73
C LYS A 2 -33.90 43.34 -38.41
N ASP A 3 -32.97 43.30 -39.36
CA ASP A 3 -31.66 42.64 -39.19
C ASP A 3 -30.76 43.33 -38.16
N ARG A 4 -30.83 44.66 -38.06
CA ARG A 4 -30.08 45.41 -37.05
C ARG A 4 -30.52 45.06 -35.63
N LYS A 5 -31.81 44.80 -35.44
CA LYS A 5 -32.37 44.41 -34.14
C LYS A 5 -31.90 43.01 -33.75
N THR A 6 -31.98 42.04 -34.67
CA THR A 6 -31.52 40.66 -34.41
C THR A 6 -30.03 40.61 -34.07
N PHE A 7 -29.18 41.35 -34.79
CA PHE A 7 -27.75 41.42 -34.44
C PHE A 7 -27.50 42.04 -33.06
N THR A 8 -28.29 43.04 -32.66
CA THR A 8 -28.15 43.67 -31.34
C THR A 8 -28.52 42.69 -30.23
N ASP A 9 -29.59 41.93 -30.42
CA ASP A 9 -30.07 40.92 -29.47
C ASP A 9 -29.06 39.76 -29.34
N GLU A 10 -28.46 39.31 -30.46
CA GLU A 10 -27.39 38.29 -30.47
C GLU A 10 -26.14 38.77 -29.74
N ILE A 11 -25.70 40.02 -29.95
CA ILE A 11 -24.55 40.59 -29.23
C ILE A 11 -24.83 40.63 -27.72
N ALA A 12 -26.04 41.02 -27.31
CA ALA A 12 -26.42 41.02 -25.89
C ALA A 12 -26.41 39.60 -25.31
N HIS A 13 -26.92 38.63 -26.06
CA HIS A 13 -26.93 37.23 -25.64
C HIS A 13 -25.52 36.64 -25.50
N LEU A 14 -24.65 36.85 -26.50
CA LEU A 14 -23.26 36.40 -26.48
C LEU A 14 -22.49 37.03 -25.32
N ARG A 15 -22.70 38.33 -25.05
CA ARG A 15 -22.09 39.00 -23.88
C ARG A 15 -22.53 38.37 -22.55
N GLY A 16 -23.81 38.00 -22.44
CA GLY A 16 -24.32 37.26 -21.28
C GLY A 16 -23.64 35.91 -21.11
N GLN A 17 -23.51 35.13 -22.19
CA GLN A 17 -22.81 33.84 -22.15
C GLN A 17 -21.32 34.00 -21.75
N VAL A 18 -20.62 34.98 -22.32
CA VAL A 18 -19.22 35.27 -21.99
C VAL A 18 -19.05 35.61 -20.50
N ALA A 19 -19.99 36.37 -19.92
CA ALA A 19 -19.96 36.68 -18.50
C ALA A 19 -20.12 35.41 -17.64
N THR A 20 -21.11 34.56 -17.95
CA THR A 20 -21.31 33.29 -17.22
C THR A 20 -20.13 32.34 -17.35
N GLN A 21 -19.56 32.19 -18.55
CA GLN A 21 -18.39 31.34 -18.78
C GLN A 21 -17.16 31.85 -18.03
N LYS A 22 -16.99 33.17 -17.92
CA LYS A 22 -15.91 33.77 -17.15
C LYS A 22 -16.02 33.41 -15.66
N ASP A 23 -17.22 33.50 -15.09
CA ASP A 23 -17.46 33.17 -13.68
C ASP A 23 -17.24 31.68 -13.41
N GLN A 24 -17.70 30.81 -14.32
CA GLN A 24 -17.46 29.37 -14.24
C GLN A 24 -15.96 29.03 -14.31
N LEU A 25 -15.22 29.69 -15.20
CA LEU A 25 -13.78 29.48 -15.32
C LEU A 25 -13.04 29.92 -14.05
N ALA A 26 -13.46 31.03 -13.44
CA ALA A 26 -12.90 31.48 -12.17
C ALA A 26 -13.15 30.49 -11.02
N SER A 27 -14.37 29.94 -10.92
CA SER A 27 -14.69 28.89 -9.92
C SER A 27 -13.86 27.64 -10.14
N SER A 28 -13.83 27.14 -11.38
CA SER A 28 -13.11 25.92 -11.73
C SER A 28 -11.60 26.05 -11.52
N LEU A 29 -11.02 27.24 -11.77
CA LEU A 29 -9.61 27.51 -11.50
C LEU A 29 -9.30 27.38 -10.00
N LYS A 30 -10.15 27.97 -9.15
CA LYS A 30 -9.99 27.92 -7.70
C LYS A 30 -10.09 26.49 -7.17
N GLU A 31 -11.11 25.75 -7.60
CA GLU A 31 -11.29 24.34 -7.22
C GLU A 31 -10.09 23.48 -7.63
N LYS A 32 -9.52 23.73 -8.81
CA LYS A 32 -8.32 23.03 -9.27
C LYS A 32 -7.08 23.33 -8.41
N GLU A 33 -6.92 24.57 -7.96
CA GLU A 33 -5.81 24.98 -7.08
C GLU A 33 -5.92 24.34 -5.69
N GLU A 34 -7.14 24.30 -5.14
CA GLU A 34 -7.43 23.60 -3.87
C GLU A 34 -7.16 22.09 -4.01
N ALA A 35 -7.63 21.47 -5.08
CA ALA A 35 -7.40 20.05 -5.37
C ALA A 35 -5.90 19.73 -5.56
N ALA A 36 -5.15 20.62 -6.22
CA ALA A 36 -3.70 20.46 -6.38
C ALA A 36 -2.99 20.49 -5.01
N SER A 37 -3.38 21.43 -4.14
CA SER A 37 -2.84 21.55 -2.79
C SER A 37 -3.14 20.31 -1.94
N GLN A 38 -4.37 19.78 -2.00
CA GLN A 38 -4.76 18.54 -1.32
C GLN A 38 -3.96 17.33 -1.82
N ARG A 39 -3.78 17.22 -3.14
CA ARG A 39 -2.98 16.15 -3.74
C ARG A 39 -1.53 16.18 -3.25
N ASP A 40 -0.94 17.36 -3.12
CA ASP A 40 0.45 17.49 -2.69
C ASP A 40 0.62 17.08 -1.22
N VAL A 41 -0.36 17.40 -0.35
CA VAL A 41 -0.41 16.90 1.04
C VAL A 41 -0.52 15.38 1.07
N LEU A 42 -1.49 14.82 0.35
CA LEU A 42 -1.71 13.36 0.28
C LEU A 42 -0.47 12.62 -0.27
N SER A 43 0.25 13.23 -1.21
CA SER A 43 1.49 12.68 -1.74
C SER A 43 2.59 12.61 -0.67
N GLY A 44 2.67 13.59 0.22
CA GLY A 44 3.61 13.59 1.35
C GLY A 44 3.24 12.52 2.39
N GLU A 45 1.96 12.44 2.76
CA GLU A 45 1.47 11.40 3.68
C GLU A 45 1.69 9.98 3.13
N LYS A 46 1.48 9.79 1.82
CA LYS A 46 1.76 8.53 1.16
C LYS A 46 3.23 8.12 1.30
N ALA A 47 4.17 9.04 1.04
CA ALA A 47 5.59 8.76 1.17
C ALA A 47 5.99 8.40 2.61
N ALA A 48 5.45 9.12 3.60
CA ALA A 48 5.69 8.83 5.01
C ALA A 48 5.13 7.45 5.43
N LEU A 49 3.98 7.05 4.87
CA LEU A 49 3.40 5.74 5.13
C LEU A 49 4.22 4.61 4.49
N GLU A 50 4.71 4.82 3.25
CA GLU A 50 5.61 3.88 2.57
C GLU A 50 6.89 3.64 3.39
N GLU A 51 7.52 4.71 3.90
CA GLU A 51 8.69 4.60 4.78
C GLU A 51 8.39 3.81 6.08
N MET A 52 7.25 4.08 6.72
CA MET A 52 6.85 3.36 7.93
C MET A 52 6.62 1.86 7.66
N VAL A 53 6.04 1.52 6.53
CA VAL A 53 5.83 0.11 6.12
C VAL A 53 7.17 -0.59 5.90
N GLU A 54 8.12 0.04 5.21
CA GLU A 54 9.46 -0.52 5.02
C GLU A 54 10.16 -0.76 6.36
N GLY A 55 10.11 0.22 7.28
CA GLY A 55 10.68 0.09 8.62
C GLY A 55 10.07 -1.07 9.42
N LEU A 56 8.73 -1.19 9.41
CA LEU A 56 8.03 -2.28 10.09
C LEU A 56 8.38 -3.65 9.50
N GLN A 57 8.51 -3.76 8.18
CA GLN A 57 8.89 -5.03 7.54
C GLN A 57 10.29 -5.49 7.98
N ILE A 58 11.24 -4.56 8.08
CA ILE A 58 12.61 -4.83 8.57
C ILE A 58 12.55 -5.30 10.02
N GLU A 59 11.82 -4.57 10.89
CA GLU A 59 11.72 -4.90 12.31
C GLU A 59 11.07 -6.27 12.53
N VAL A 60 9.97 -6.55 11.84
CA VAL A 60 9.27 -7.84 11.92
C VAL A 60 10.20 -8.97 11.45
N GLY A 61 10.88 -8.81 10.31
CA GLY A 61 11.86 -9.79 9.83
C GLY A 61 12.96 -10.06 10.84
N ALA A 62 13.58 -9.01 11.38
CA ALA A 62 14.63 -9.13 12.39
C ALA A 62 14.13 -9.80 13.69
N SER A 63 12.88 -9.55 14.09
CA SER A 63 12.29 -10.15 15.29
C SER A 63 12.08 -11.67 15.14
N TYR A 64 11.63 -12.12 13.96
CA TYR A 64 11.48 -13.54 13.65
C TYR A 64 12.84 -14.24 13.55
N ASP A 65 13.80 -13.63 12.84
CA ASP A 65 15.15 -14.18 12.72
C ASP A 65 15.81 -14.32 14.10
N SER A 66 15.71 -13.30 14.95
CA SER A 66 16.25 -13.33 16.31
C SER A 66 15.57 -14.41 17.17
N GLY A 67 14.23 -14.48 17.13
CA GLY A 67 13.48 -15.48 17.89
C GLY A 67 13.77 -16.91 17.45
N PHE A 68 13.91 -17.13 16.14
CA PHE A 68 14.25 -18.44 15.57
C PHE A 68 15.67 -18.86 15.94
N GLN A 69 16.66 -17.97 15.79
CA GLN A 69 18.04 -18.23 16.19
C GLN A 69 18.14 -18.53 17.69
N PHE A 70 17.43 -17.77 18.53
CA PHE A 70 17.37 -18.06 19.97
C PHE A 70 16.82 -19.47 20.24
N ALA A 71 15.73 -19.88 19.58
CA ALA A 71 15.16 -21.20 19.76
C ALA A 71 16.13 -22.32 19.32
N LEU A 72 16.87 -22.13 18.22
CA LEU A 72 17.91 -23.06 17.79
C LEU A 72 19.05 -23.18 18.83
N GLU A 73 19.49 -22.06 19.40
CA GLU A 73 20.50 -22.08 20.47
C GLU A 73 19.98 -22.80 21.72
N GLN A 74 18.71 -22.60 22.11
CA GLN A 74 18.11 -23.38 23.20
C GLN A 74 18.06 -24.88 22.87
N LEU A 75 17.78 -25.25 21.62
CA LEU A 75 17.72 -26.64 21.19
C LEU A 75 19.10 -27.32 21.22
N LYS A 76 20.16 -26.63 20.78
CA LYS A 76 21.56 -27.11 20.84
C LYS A 76 22.01 -27.38 22.28
N ILE A 77 21.54 -26.61 23.26
CA ILE A 77 21.86 -26.84 24.68
C ILE A 77 21.28 -28.18 25.16
N VAL A 78 20.04 -28.49 24.78
CA VAL A 78 19.36 -29.73 25.20
C VAL A 78 19.85 -30.93 24.38
N PHE A 79 20.20 -30.71 23.11
CA PHE A 79 20.67 -31.73 22.17
C PHE A 79 22.00 -31.30 21.54
N PRO A 80 23.15 -31.48 22.24
CA PRO A 80 24.45 -30.99 21.79
C PRO A 80 24.97 -31.67 20.51
N ASP A 81 24.46 -32.86 20.17
CA ASP A 81 24.79 -33.57 18.93
C ASP A 81 23.92 -33.14 17.73
N LEU A 82 23.07 -32.12 17.89
CA LEU A 82 22.24 -31.58 16.83
C LEU A 82 23.07 -30.66 15.93
N ASP A 83 23.14 -30.98 14.64
CA ASP A 83 23.88 -30.23 13.63
C ASP A 83 22.95 -29.73 12.51
N GLU A 84 23.48 -28.84 11.68
CA GLU A 84 22.76 -28.22 10.56
C GLU A 84 22.26 -29.25 9.55
N SER A 85 23.01 -30.34 9.33
CA SER A 85 22.60 -31.40 8.39
C SER A 85 21.36 -32.15 8.85
N LYS A 86 21.19 -32.36 10.16
CA LYS A 86 19.98 -32.96 10.75
C LYS A 86 18.79 -32.00 10.75
N LEU A 87 19.03 -30.70 10.82
CA LEU A 87 17.98 -29.68 10.73
C LEU A 87 17.50 -29.49 9.29
N ASP A 88 18.39 -29.57 8.30
CA ASP A 88 18.06 -29.52 6.87
C ASP A 88 17.18 -30.72 6.44
N GLU A 89 17.20 -31.82 7.19
CA GLU A 89 16.30 -32.98 7.01
C GLU A 89 14.87 -32.72 7.54
N LEU A 90 14.66 -31.72 8.41
CA LEU A 90 13.32 -31.34 8.88
C LEU A 90 12.60 -30.51 7.82
N ASP A 91 11.83 -31.17 6.96
CA ASP A 91 10.77 -30.48 6.21
C ASP A 91 9.74 -29.89 7.20
N ALA A 92 9.37 -28.62 7.01
CA ALA A 92 8.32 -27.96 7.80
C ALA A 92 6.94 -28.63 7.61
N LEU A 93 6.78 -29.38 6.52
CA LEU A 93 5.64 -30.26 6.23
C LEU A 93 5.85 -31.70 6.72
N ASN A 94 6.84 -32.00 7.55
CA ASN A 94 6.94 -33.29 8.23
C ASN A 94 6.42 -33.18 9.67
N LYS A 95 5.82 -34.26 10.18
CA LYS A 95 5.43 -34.40 11.58
C LYS A 95 6.34 -35.42 12.27
N ILE A 96 6.47 -35.29 13.60
CA ILE A 96 7.19 -36.27 14.41
C ILE A 96 6.20 -37.33 14.90
N VAL A 97 6.44 -38.58 14.53
CA VAL A 97 5.71 -39.76 15.02
C VAL A 97 6.73 -40.71 15.63
N ASP A 98 6.55 -41.07 16.91
CA ASP A 98 7.45 -41.96 17.65
C ASP A 98 8.94 -41.57 17.58
N GLY A 99 9.21 -40.26 17.57
CA GLY A 99 10.57 -39.72 17.50
C GLY A 99 11.22 -39.79 16.11
N ARG A 100 10.47 -40.13 15.05
CA ARG A 100 10.93 -40.06 13.65
C ARG A 100 10.14 -39.03 12.86
N LEU A 101 10.82 -38.33 11.96
CA LEU A 101 10.18 -37.46 10.98
C LEU A 101 9.47 -38.31 9.94
N VAL A 102 8.20 -38.01 9.70
CA VAL A 102 7.39 -38.61 8.64
C VAL A 102 6.66 -37.51 7.88
N PRO A 103 6.40 -37.68 6.57
CA PRO A 103 5.58 -36.76 5.78
C PRO A 103 4.25 -36.45 6.46
N PHE A 104 3.87 -35.17 6.46
CA PHE A 104 2.54 -34.77 6.93
C PHE A 104 1.49 -35.28 5.94
N SER A 105 0.78 -36.34 6.32
CA SER A 105 -0.49 -36.70 5.70
C SER A 105 -1.57 -35.83 6.34
N SER A 106 -2.19 -34.96 5.55
CA SER A 106 -3.46 -34.35 5.93
C SER A 106 -4.51 -35.45 5.98
N ASP A 107 -4.76 -36.03 7.15
CA ASP A 107 -5.97 -36.82 7.41
C ASP A 107 -7.17 -35.85 7.49
N ALA A 108 -7.47 -35.18 6.37
CA ALA A 108 -8.68 -34.41 6.21
C ALA A 108 -9.62 -35.23 5.32
N ALA A 109 -10.55 -35.91 6.00
CA ALA A 109 -11.75 -36.48 5.41
C ALA A 109 -12.81 -35.39 5.20
#